data_AF-A0A6V8NQX2-F1
#
_entry.id   AF-A0A6V8NQX2-F1
#
_cell.length_a   1.000
_cell.length_b   1.000
_cell.length_c   1.000
_cell.angle_alpha   90.00
_cell.angle_beta   90.00
_cell.angle_gamma   90.00
#
_symmetry.space_group_name_H-M   'P 1'
#
loop_
_entity.id
_entity.type
_entity.pdbx_description
1 polymer ?
#
loop_
_entity_poly.entity_id
_entity_poly.type
_entity_poly.pdbx_seq_one_letter_code
_entity_poly.pdbx_strand_id
1 'polypeptide(L)' 'MVEHKDRLARFGFNYLKVLFEESGMEIEVINESPNNKDDLRQDFVSIITSFCARLYGLRRSRRKTEQLLKELQIEKKS' A
#
# COMPACT_ATOMS: atom_id res chain seq x y z
N MET A 1 -3.63 8.73 -22.36
CA MET A 1 -3.22 10.07 -21.92
C MET A 1 -3.44 10.23 -20.43
N VAL A 2 -2.43 10.72 -19.70
CA VAL A 2 -2.52 11.10 -18.29
C VAL A 2 -1.93 12.49 -18.12
N GLU A 3 -2.58 13.34 -17.31
CA GLU A 3 -2.11 14.70 -17.08
C GLU A 3 -0.78 14.73 -16.32
N HIS A 4 -0.61 13.85 -15.33
CA HIS A 4 0.61 13.76 -14.53
C HIS A 4 0.96 12.30 -14.22
N LYS A 5 2.26 11.97 -14.24
CA LYS A 5 2.79 10.65 -13.90
C LYS A 5 2.32 10.17 -12.51
N ASP A 6 2.35 11.08 -11.53
CA ASP A 6 1.97 10.81 -10.14
C ASP A 6 0.47 10.52 -9.95
N ARG A 7 -0.39 10.95 -10.89
CA ARG A 7 -1.82 10.59 -10.88
C ARG A 7 -2.08 9.15 -11.31
N LEU A 8 -1.20 8.59 -12.15
CA LEU A 8 -1.34 7.20 -12.57
C LEU A 8 -0.81 6.26 -11.48
N ALA A 9 0.41 6.52 -10.99
CA ALA A 9 1.00 5.74 -9.93
C ALA A 9 2.20 6.46 -9.29
N ARG A 10 2.20 6.59 -7.96
CA ARG A 10 3.34 7.13 -7.19
C ARG A 10 4.56 6.19 -7.19
N PHE A 11 4.29 4.88 -7.23
CA PHE A 11 5.29 3.82 -7.36
C PHE A 11 4.81 2.82 -8.41
N GLY A 12 5.73 2.17 -9.12
CA GLY A 12 5.35 1.14 -10.10
C GLY A 12 4.85 1.71 -11.44
N PHE A 13 4.99 3.01 -11.70
CA PHE A 13 4.70 3.57 -13.02
C PHE A 13 5.45 2.82 -14.14
N ASN A 14 6.72 2.49 -13.93
CA ASN A 14 7.51 1.76 -14.92
C ASN A 14 6.96 0.35 -15.17
N TYR A 15 6.44 -0.31 -14.14
CA TYR A 15 5.78 -1.61 -14.28
C TYR A 15 4.51 -1.48 -15.14
N LEU A 16 3.68 -0.47 -14.88
CA LEU A 16 2.49 -0.19 -15.68
C LEU A 16 2.85 0.17 -17.13
N LYS A 17 3.93 0.95 -17.33
CA LYS A 17 4.45 1.28 -18.66
C LYS A 17 4.78 0.04 -19.46
N VAL A 18 5.57 -0.88 -18.90
CA VAL A 18 5.93 -2.14 -19.55
C VAL A 18 4.68 -2.99 -19.83
N LEU A 19 3.76 -3.08 -18.86
CA LEU A 19 2.51 -3.85 -19.03
C LEU A 19 1.65 -3.32 -20.20
N PHE A 20 1.54 -1.99 -20.32
CA PHE A 20 0.77 -1.38 -21.41
C PHE A 20 1.50 -1.51 -22.74
N GLU A 21 2.83 -1.36 -22.77
CA GLU A 21 3.65 -1.59 -23.98
C GLU A 21 3.47 -3.02 -24.51
N GLU A 22 3.47 -4.03 -23.63
CA GLU A 22 3.19 -5.43 -24.00
C GLU A 22 1.77 -5.63 -24.54
N SER A 23 0.83 -4.78 -24.12
CA SER A 23 -0.57 -4.79 -24.58
C SER A 23 -0.78 -3.94 -25.84
N GLY A 24 0.28 -3.38 -26.43
CA GLY A 24 0.21 -2.50 -27.61
C GLY A 24 -0.37 -1.10 -27.30
N MET A 25 -0.36 -0.69 -26.03
CA MET A 25 -0.87 0.59 -25.55
C MET A 25 0.27 1.50 -25.08
N GLU A 26 0.23 2.77 -25.46
CA GLU A 26 1.22 3.76 -25.04
C GLU A 26 0.63 4.73 -23.99
N ILE A 27 1.41 5.01 -22.95
CA ILE A 27 1.05 6.02 -21.95
C ILE A 27 1.68 7.36 -22.32
N GLU A 28 0.87 8.26 -22.85
CA GLU A 28 1.26 9.66 -23.07
C GLU A 28 1.02 10.50 -21.80
N VAL A 29 2.06 11.19 -21.30
CA VAL A 29 2.02 12.05 -20.10
C VAL A 29 2.17 13.51 -20.53
N ILE A 30 1.19 14.35 -20.20
CA ILE A 30 1.05 15.71 -20.77
C ILE A 30 1.79 16.79 -19.94
N ASN A 31 2.04 16.58 -18.64
CA ASN A 31 2.56 17.63 -17.77
C ASN A 31 3.62 17.16 -16.75
N GLU A 32 4.86 17.62 -16.93
CA GLU A 32 6.03 17.40 -16.05
C GLU A 32 6.23 18.53 -15.02
N SER A 33 5.16 19.16 -14.52
CA SER A 33 5.31 20.23 -13.51
C SER A 33 6.00 19.69 -12.23
N PRO A 34 7.10 20.34 -11.75
CA PRO A 34 7.99 19.76 -10.74
C PRO A 34 7.59 20.05 -9.28
N ASN A 35 6.52 20.79 -9.01
CA ASN A 35 6.31 21.40 -7.69
C ASN A 35 5.15 20.77 -6.90
N ASN A 36 5.27 19.48 -6.59
CA ASN A 36 4.29 18.66 -5.87
C ASN A 36 4.78 18.22 -4.48
N LYS A 37 5.51 19.09 -3.76
CA LYS A 37 6.08 18.76 -2.44
C LYS A 37 5.00 18.38 -1.42
N ASP A 38 3.83 19.01 -1.45
CA ASP A 38 2.73 18.68 -0.55
C ASP A 38 2.10 17.33 -0.89
N ASP A 39 1.88 17.05 -2.18
CA ASP A 39 1.41 15.73 -2.62
C ASP A 39 2.39 14.61 -2.21
N LEU A 40 3.70 14.87 -2.30
CA LEU A 40 4.71 13.88 -1.88
C LEU A 40 4.64 13.62 -0.37
N ARG A 41 4.39 14.65 0.44
CA ARG A 41 4.21 14.50 1.89
C ARG A 41 2.94 13.71 2.19
N GLN A 42 1.84 14.01 1.50
CA GLN A 42 0.57 13.32 1.69
C GLN A 42 0.68 11.83 1.34
N ASP A 43 1.36 11.51 0.25
CA ASP A 43 1.57 10.12 -0.16
C ASP A 43 2.47 9.37 0.82
N PHE A 44 3.51 10.04 1.33
CA PHE A 44 4.37 9.47 2.36
C PHE A 44 3.58 9.14 3.65
N VAL A 45 2.76 10.08 4.13
CA VAL A 45 1.91 9.86 5.31
C VAL A 45 0.94 8.70 5.06
N SER A 46 0.35 8.63 3.87
CA SER A 46 -0.60 7.56 3.50
C SER A 46 0.06 6.19 3.51
N ILE A 47 1.28 6.09 2.99
CA ILE A 47 2.07 4.85 2.97
C ILE A 47 2.40 4.40 4.40
N ILE A 48 2.97 5.27 5.22
CA ILE A 48 3.32 4.96 6.61
C ILE A 48 2.07 4.54 7.39
N THR A 49 0.95 5.23 7.19
CA THR A 49 -0.33 4.90 7.83
C THR A 49 -0.80 3.49 7.45
N SER A 50 -0.76 3.15 6.16
CA SER A 50 -1.14 1.81 5.68
C SER A 50 -0.25 0.71 6.27
N PHE A 51 1.08 0.92 6.29
CA PHE A 51 2.02 -0.01 6.92
C PHE A 51 1.76 -0.19 8.42
N CYS A 52 1.55 0.92 9.14
CA CYS A 52 1.20 0.88 10.55
C CYS A 52 -0.09 0.08 10.77
N ALA A 53 -1.16 0.39 10.04
CA ALA A 53 -2.44 -0.31 10.15
C ALA A 53 -2.28 -1.82 9.94
N ARG A 54 -1.49 -2.24 8.93
CA ARG A 54 -1.21 -3.65 8.66
C ARG A 54 -0.42 -4.32 9.78
N LEU A 55 0.65 -3.69 10.25
CA LEU A 55 1.49 -4.22 11.33
C LEU A 55 0.73 -4.32 12.65
N TYR A 56 -0.03 -3.29 13.02
CA TYR A 56 -0.84 -3.30 14.23
C TYR A 56 -2.03 -4.27 14.12
N GLY A 57 -2.63 -4.41 12.94
CA GLY A 57 -3.63 -5.43 12.66
C GLY A 57 -3.10 -6.85 12.88
N LEU A 58 -1.90 -7.14 12.36
CA LEU A 58 -1.22 -8.42 12.57
C LEU A 58 -0.90 -8.68 14.05
N ARG A 59 -0.39 -7.67 14.76
CA ARG A 59 -0.13 -7.77 16.22
C ARG A 59 -1.40 -8.07 17.00
N ARG A 60 -2.51 -7.41 16.66
CA ARG A 60 -3.81 -7.62 17.32
C ARG A 60 -4.34 -9.03 17.04
N SER A 61 -4.26 -9.49 15.80
CA SER A 61 -4.67 -10.84 15.41
C SER A 61 -3.90 -11.90 16.21
N ARG A 62 -2.57 -11.80 16.25
CA ARG A 62 -1.70 -12.71 17.00
C ARG A 62 -2.04 -12.76 18.49
N ARG A 63 -2.23 -11.61 19.14
CA ARG A 63 -2.61 -11.55 20.56
C ARG A 63 -3.95 -12.25 20.82
N LYS A 64 -4.93 -12.09 19.93
CA LYS A 64 -6.23 -12.76 20.04
C LYS A 64 -6.09 -14.27 19.92
N THR A 65 -5.27 -14.75 18.98
CA THR A 65 -4.97 -16.18 18.84
C THR A 65 -4.28 -16.74 20.08
N GLU A 66 -3.29 -16.04 20.64
CA GLU A 66 -2.58 -16.46 21.86
C GLU A 66 -3.53 -16.50 23.08
N GLN A 67 -4.48 -15.57 23.19
CA GLN A 67 -5.49 -15.59 24.25
C GLN A 67 -6.42 -16.80 24.14
N LEU A 68 -6.97 -17.06 22.94
CA LEU A 68 -7.83 -18.23 22.70
C LEU A 68 -7.11 -19.56 22.98
N LEU A 69 -5.84 -19.68 22.60
CA LEU A 69 -5.03 -20.85 22.90
C LEU A 69 -4.84 -21.07 24.40
N LYS A 70 -4.66 -19.99 25.18
CA LYS A 70 -4.55 -20.07 26.63
C LYS A 70 -5.87 -20.53 27.27
N GLU A 71 -7.01 -19.99 26.83
CA GLU A 71 -8.34 -20.38 27.32
C GLU A 71 -8.60 -21.88 27.09
N LEU A 72 -8.32 -22.39 25.89
CA LEU A 72 -8.46 -23.80 25.55
C LEU A 72 -7.54 -24.73 26.38
N GLN A 73 -6.36 -24.25 26.79
CA GLN A 73 -5.45 -25.02 27.65
C GLN A 73 -5.93 -25.07 29.10
N ILE A 74 -6.62 -24.02 29.58
CA ILE A 74 -7.21 -23.98 30.91
C ILE A 74 -8.39 -24.97 30.98
N GLU A 75 -9.27 -24.97 29.98
CA GLU A 75 -10.40 -25.92 29.91
C GLU A 75 -9.96 -27.39 29.89
N LYS A 76 -8.87 -27.72 29.18
CA LYS A 76 -8.35 -29.10 29.13
C LYS A 76 -7.69 -29.59 30.43
N LYS A 77 -7.35 -28.69 31.34
CA LYS A 77 -6.68 -29.01 32.62
C LYS A 77 -7.64 -29.10 33.81
N SER A 78 -8.89 -28.66 33.63
CA SER A 78 -9.96 -28.77 34.62
C SER A 78 -10.78 -30.03 34.40
#